data_AF-A0A968V7Q8-F1
#
_entry.id   AF-A0A968V7Q8-F1
#
_cell.length_a   1.000
_cell.length_b   1.000
_cell.length_c   1.000
_cell.angle_alpha   90.00
_cell.angle_beta   90.00
_cell.angle_gamma   90.00
#
_symmetry.space_group_name_H-M   'P 1'
#
loop_
_entity.id
_entity.type
_entity.pdbx_description
1 polymer ?
#
loop_
_entity_poly.entity_id
_entity_poly.type
_entity_poly.pdbx_seq_one_letter_code
_entity_poly.pdbx_strand_id
1 'polypeptide(L)'
;MKSDRNLKILKFLGITMLTFLLLILVFMGLPAILLLLQVPSFKLGEGIFWLARWQNETEGSSIKFNLVLLFLIAIVVGFFSLWRPFHQTRDR
;
A
#
# COMPACT_ATOMS: atom_id res chain seq x y z
N MET A 1 -29.45 2.47 -11.39
CA MET A 1 -29.09 1.15 -10.84
C MET A 1 -27.86 0.50 -11.47
N LYS A 2 -27.78 0.26 -12.80
CA LYS A 2 -26.57 -0.33 -13.42
C LYS A 2 -25.37 0.63 -13.44
N SER A 3 -25.64 1.93 -13.65
CA SER A 3 -24.61 2.99 -13.63
C SER A 3 -23.94 3.16 -12.26
N ASP A 4 -24.72 3.15 -11.18
CA ASP A 4 -24.22 3.34 -9.80
C ASP A 4 -23.29 2.22 -9.35
N ARG A 5 -23.57 0.98 -9.80
CA ARG A 5 -22.73 -0.18 -9.54
C ARG A 5 -21.38 -0.04 -10.24
N ASN A 6 -21.38 0.35 -11.51
CA ASN A 6 -20.15 0.54 -12.30
C ASN A 6 -19.28 1.65 -11.70
N LEU A 7 -19.89 2.75 -11.24
CA LEU A 7 -19.18 3.84 -10.56
C LEU A 7 -18.50 3.37 -9.27
N LYS A 8 -19.19 2.57 -8.45
CA LYS A 8 -18.63 1.99 -7.22
C LYS A 8 -17.45 1.05 -7.51
N ILE A 9 -17.58 0.20 -8.52
CA ILE A 9 -16.51 -0.73 -8.94
C ILE A 9 -15.29 0.05 -9.45
N LEU A 10 -15.51 1.05 -10.32
CA LEU A 10 -14.43 1.91 -10.83
C LEU A 10 -13.71 2.66 -9.71
N LYS A 11 -14.47 3.19 -8.74
CA LYS A 11 -13.90 3.88 -7.57
C LYS A 11 -13.09 2.93 -6.69
N PHE A 12 -13.61 1.75 -6.40
CA PHE A 12 -12.90 0.70 -5.66
C PHE A 12 -11.58 0.34 -6.36
N LEU A 13 -11.64 0.06 -7.66
CA LEU A 13 -10.47 -0.33 -8.44
C LEU A 13 -9.45 0.80 -8.52
N GLY A 14 -9.91 2.03 -8.77
CA GLY A 14 -9.06 3.22 -8.83
C GLY A 14 -8.34 3.48 -7.51
N ILE A 15 -9.04 3.39 -6.37
CA ILE A 15 -8.43 3.57 -5.04
C ILE A 15 -7.49 2.41 -4.70
N THR A 16 -7.85 1.18 -5.04
CA THR A 16 -6.97 0.01 -4.85
C THR A 16 -5.67 0.19 -5.63
N MET A 17 -5.76 0.54 -6.92
CA MET A 17 -4.59 0.72 -7.78
C MET A 17 -3.72 1.90 -7.32
N LEU A 18 -4.35 3.03 -7.00
CA LEU A 18 -3.66 4.21 -6.48
C LEU A 18 -2.93 3.88 -5.17
N THR A 19 -3.60 3.20 -4.24
CA THR A 19 -2.99 2.80 -2.96
C THR A 19 -1.83 1.85 -3.18
N PHE A 20 -1.97 0.87 -4.07
CA PHE A 20 -0.90 -0.09 -4.36
C PHE A 20 0.34 0.61 -4.95
N LEU A 21 0.14 1.50 -5.93
CA LEU A 21 1.23 2.28 -6.52
C LEU A 21 1.90 3.22 -5.51
N LEU A 22 1.12 3.85 -4.63
CA LEU A 22 1.65 4.68 -3.54
C LEU A 22 2.47 3.84 -2.55
N LEU A 23 1.99 2.65 -2.17
CA LEU A 23 2.74 1.74 -1.31
C LEU A 23 4.07 1.38 -1.98
N ILE A 24 4.07 0.98 -3.25
CA ILE A 24 5.30 0.69 -3.99
C ILE A 24 6.26 1.88 -3.94
N LEU A 25 5.77 3.09 -4.23
CA LEU A 25 6.58 4.31 -4.22
C LEU A 25 7.20 4.58 -2.84
N VAL A 26 6.42 4.42 -1.76
CA VAL A 26 6.89 4.56 -0.39
C VAL A 26 7.98 3.53 -0.07
N PHE A 27 7.75 2.25 -0.40
CA PHE A 27 8.73 1.19 -0.15
C PHE A 27 9.99 1.30 -1.03
N MET A 28 9.90 1.92 -2.21
CA MET A 28 11.07 2.26 -3.04
C MET A 28 11.91 3.39 -2.44
N GLY A 29 11.28 4.39 -1.81
CA GLY A 29 11.98 5.49 -1.16
C GLY A 29 12.54 5.15 0.23
N LEU A 30 11.97 4.13 0.88
CA LEU A 30 12.32 3.74 2.24
C LEU A 30 13.82 3.43 2.45
N PRO A 31 14.53 2.71 1.56
CA PRO A 31 15.97 2.44 1.70
C PRO A 31 16.81 3.70 1.89
N ALA A 32 16.52 4.77 1.15
CA ALA A 32 17.28 6.01 1.24
C ALA A 32 17.17 6.62 2.65
N ILE A 33 15.96 6.62 3.22
CA ILE A 33 15.71 7.13 4.58
C ILE A 33 16.38 6.23 5.63
N LEU A 34 16.27 4.90 5.47
CA LEU A 34 16.87 3.94 6.40
C LEU A 34 18.40 4.02 6.40
N LEU A 35 19.02 4.29 5.25
CA LEU A 35 20.46 4.51 5.13
C LEU A 35 20.89 5.81 5.80
N LEU A 36 20.18 6.91 5.56
CA LEU A 36 20.48 8.21 6.20
C LEU A 36 20.44 8.13 7.73
N LEU A 37 19.55 7.30 8.26
CA LEU A 37 19.38 7.08 9.70
C LEU A 37 20.22 5.91 10.26
N GLN A 38 21.04 5.25 9.42
CA GLN A 38 21.86 4.09 9.79
C GLN A 38 21.07 2.99 10.51
N VAL A 39 19.84 2.71 10.05
CA VAL A 39 18.95 1.78 10.73
C VAL A 39 19.51 0.35 10.65
N PRO A 40 19.62 -0.40 11.76
CA PRO A 40 20.04 -1.80 11.76
C PRO A 40 19.09 -2.69 10.96
N SER A 41 19.58 -3.84 10.48
CA SER A 41 18.77 -4.84 9.78
C SER A 41 17.52 -5.24 10.59
N PHE A 42 16.37 -5.32 9.93
CA PHE A 42 15.12 -5.71 10.57
C PHE A 42 14.20 -6.48 9.62
N LYS A 43 13.23 -7.19 10.20
CA LYS A 43 12.17 -7.89 9.49
C LYS A 43 10.82 -7.46 10.06
N LEU A 44 9.91 -7.04 9.19
CA LEU A 44 8.52 -6.77 9.52
C LEU A 44 7.68 -7.98 9.12
N GLY A 45 7.03 -8.60 10.11
CA GLY A 45 6.23 -9.82 9.95
C GLY A 45 7.06 -11.10 9.93
N GLU A 46 6.36 -12.23 9.89
CA GLU A 46 6.95 -13.57 9.99
C GLU A 46 6.24 -14.58 9.09
N GLY A 47 6.94 -15.66 8.72
CA GLY A 47 6.41 -16.72 7.87
C GLY A 47 5.84 -16.18 6.56
N ILE A 48 4.61 -16.58 6.24
CA ILE A 48 3.87 -16.13 5.04
C ILE A 48 3.36 -14.68 5.12
N PHE A 49 3.30 -14.09 6.32
CA PHE A 49 2.84 -12.73 6.58
C PHE A 49 3.99 -11.71 6.69
N TRP A 50 5.14 -12.00 6.08
CA TRP A 50 6.28 -11.07 6.04
C TRP A 50 5.98 -9.90 5.09
N LEU A 51 6.08 -8.67 5.59
CA LEU A 51 5.77 -7.46 4.83
C LEU A 51 7.03 -6.90 4.16
N ALA A 52 8.08 -6.70 4.95
CA ALA A 52 9.33 -6.12 4.48
C ALA A 52 10.53 -6.68 5.25
N ARG A 53 11.68 -6.70 4.59
CA ARG A 53 12.97 -7.07 5.16
C ARG A 53 14.00 -6.03 4.73
N TRP A 54 14.61 -5.41 5.72
CA TRP A 54 15.71 -4.48 5.55
C TRP A 54 17.01 -5.17 5.96
N GLN A 55 18.01 -5.10 5.10
CA GLN A 55 19.37 -5.58 5.38
C GLN A 55 20.32 -4.40 5.21
N ASN A 56 21.11 -4.14 6.24
CA ASN A 56 22.13 -3.11 6.27
C ASN A 56 23.40 -3.72 6.88
N GLU A 57 24.27 -4.23 6.01
CA GLU A 57 25.51 -4.89 6.38
C GLU A 57 26.71 -4.18 5.74
N THR A 58 27.92 -4.52 6.18
CA THR A 58 29.16 -3.91 5.68
C THR A 58 29.37 -4.14 4.19
N GLU A 59 28.83 -5.23 3.64
CA GLU A 59 28.93 -5.59 2.23
C GLU A 59 27.88 -4.88 1.36
N GLY A 60 26.88 -4.25 1.97
CA GLY A 60 25.85 -3.50 1.26
C GLY A 60 24.51 -3.47 1.98
N SER A 61 23.57 -2.74 1.37
CA SER A 61 22.20 -2.63 1.87
C SER A 61 21.18 -3.10 0.84
N SER A 62 20.09 -3.70 1.31
CA SER A 62 18.98 -4.12 0.46
C SER A 62 17.65 -4.09 1.18
N ILE A 63 16.58 -3.83 0.43
CA ILE A 63 15.20 -3.95 0.90
C ILE A 63 14.45 -4.98 0.07
N LYS A 64 13.64 -5.81 0.72
CA LYS A 64 12.68 -6.71 0.07
C LYS A 64 11.30 -6.47 0.67
N PHE A 65 10.27 -6.50 -0.16
CA PHE A 65 8.88 -6.38 0.28
C PHE A 65 8.00 -7.40 -0.43
N ASN A 66 6.93 -7.82 0.25
CA ASN A 66 5.99 -8.79 -0.27
C ASN A 66 4.88 -8.08 -1.06
N LEU A 67 5.00 -8.10 -2.39
CA LEU A 67 4.03 -7.49 -3.29
C LEU A 67 2.60 -8.00 -3.08
N VAL A 68 2.42 -9.28 -2.76
CA VAL A 68 1.10 -9.87 -2.54
C VAL A 68 0.46 -9.26 -1.30
N LEU A 69 1.20 -9.13 -0.19
CA LEU A 69 0.67 -8.49 1.02
C LEU A 69 0.40 -7.01 0.81
N LEU A 70 1.26 -6.29 0.08
CA LEU A 70 1.01 -4.88 -0.26
C LEU A 70 -0.27 -4.72 -1.09
N PHE A 71 -0.52 -5.63 -2.03
CA PHE A 71 -1.74 -5.63 -2.81
C PHE A 71 -2.97 -5.96 -1.97
N LEU A 72 -2.87 -6.91 -1.02
CA LEU A 72 -3.95 -7.20 -0.08
C LEU A 72 -4.28 -6.00 0.81
N ILE A 73 -3.27 -5.28 1.31
CA ILE A 73 -3.47 -4.02 2.04
C ILE A 73 -4.21 -3.01 1.16
N ALA A 74 -3.79 -2.86 -0.10
CA ALA A 74 -4.44 -1.95 -1.04
C ALA A 74 -5.91 -2.33 -1.32
N ILE A 75 -6.23 -3.62 -1.41
CA ILE A 75 -7.61 -4.12 -1.54
C ILE A 75 -8.44 -3.74 -0.31
N VAL A 76 -7.90 -3.92 0.90
CA VAL A 76 -8.58 -3.54 2.15
C VAL A 76 -8.86 -2.04 2.17
N VAL A 77 -7.91 -1.20 1.76
CA VAL A 77 -8.11 0.26 1.57
C VAL A 77 -9.19 0.54 0.52
N GLY A 78 -9.17 -0.18 -0.60
CA GLY A 78 -10.21 -0.12 -1.63
C GLY A 78 -11.60 -0.40 -1.08
N PHE A 79 -11.76 -1.42 -0.24
CA PHE A 79 -13.06 -1.75 0.37
C PHE A 79 -13.62 -0.61 1.24
N PHE A 80 -12.79 0.12 1.98
CA PHE A 80 -13.24 1.29 2.74
C PHE A 80 -13.87 2.38 1.85
N SER A 81 -13.50 2.44 0.57
CA SER A 81 -14.11 3.40 -0.37
C SER A 81 -15.57 3.10 -0.72
N LEU A 82 -16.00 1.85 -0.52
CA LEU A 82 -17.37 1.40 -0.71
C LEU A 82 -18.27 1.73 0.49
N TRP A 83 -17.68 1.94 1.67
CA TRP A 83 -18.39 2.22 2.92
C TRP A 83 -18.68 3.68 3.19
N ARG A 84 -17.94 4.64 2.58
CA ARG A 84 -18.26 6.05 2.80
C ARG A 84 -19.62 6.38 2.17
N PRO A 85 -20.62 6.83 2.96
CA PRO A 85 -21.83 7.39 2.37
C PRO A 85 -21.40 8.55 1.49
N PHE A 86 -21.84 8.51 0.24
CA PHE A 86 -21.65 9.59 -0.69
C PHE A 86 -22.46 10.78 -0.13
N HIS A 87 -21.86 11.62 0.70
CA HIS A 87 -22.39 12.95 0.99
C HIS A 87 -22.22 13.76 -0.28
N GLN A 88 -23.10 13.50 -1.23
CA GLN A 88 -23.44 14.42 -2.29
C GLN A 88 -24.12 15.58 -1.57
N THR A 89 -23.34 16.62 -1.24
CA THR A 89 -23.89 17.96 -1.05
C THR A 89 -24.56 18.32 -2.38
N ARG A 90 -25.84 17.95 -2.46
CA ARG A 90 -26.78 18.45 -3.44
C ARG A 90 -27.24 19.82 -2.93
N ASP A 91 -26.36 20.81 -3.06
CA ASP A 91 -26.76 22.21 -3.05
C ASP A 91 -26.75 22.65 -4.53
N ARG A 92 -27.89 22.45 -5.18
CA ARG A 92 -28.85 23.48 -5.62
C ARG A 92 -28.45 24.08 -6.96
#